data_AF-A0A6L6C6U0-F1
#
_entry.id   AF-A0A6L6C6U0-F1
#
_cell.length_a   1.000
_cell.length_b   1.000
_cell.length_c   1.000
_cell.angle_alpha   90.00
_cell.angle_beta   90.00
_cell.angle_gamma   90.00
#
_symmetry.space_group_name_H-M   'P 1'
#
loop_
_entity.id
_entity.type
_entity.pdbx_description
1 polymer ?
#
loop_
_entity_poly.entity_id
_entity_poly.type
_entity_poly.pdbx_seq_one_letter_code
_entity_poly.pdbx_strand_id
1 'polypeptide(L)'
;MSKTKGGGSTRNGRDSNAQRLGVKAFDGTAVTTGSIIIRQRGTAFHPGRNVGIGKDDTLFALAPGKVKFGFRGGRKLVDIIAE
;
A
#
# COMPACT_ATOMS: atom_id res chain seq x y z
N MET A 1 10.17 56.82 -15.83
CA MET A 1 8.93 56.08 -15.54
C MET A 1 9.25 54.61 -15.36
N SER A 2 8.76 54.05 -14.25
CA SER A 2 8.49 52.65 -13.88
C SER A 2 9.38 51.52 -14.43
N LYS A 3 10.02 50.79 -13.50
CA LYS A 3 10.47 49.41 -13.71
C LYS A 3 9.28 48.56 -14.14
N THR A 4 9.29 48.03 -15.36
CA THR A 4 8.43 46.89 -15.68
C THR A 4 9.04 45.65 -15.01
N LYS A 5 8.67 45.41 -13.74
CA LYS A 5 8.92 44.14 -13.06
C LYS A 5 8.08 43.08 -13.78
N GLY A 6 8.67 42.41 -14.76
CA GLY A 6 8.06 41.23 -15.37
C GLY A 6 7.93 40.13 -14.32
N GLY A 7 6.77 40.04 -13.68
CA GLY A 7 6.43 38.95 -12.77
C GLY A 7 6.14 37.70 -13.60
N GLY A 8 6.95 36.65 -13.42
CA GLY A 8 6.72 35.36 -14.09
C GLY A 8 5.42 34.70 -13.61
N SER A 9 4.64 34.16 -14.55
CA SER A 9 3.45 33.35 -14.25
C SER A 9 3.86 31.91 -13.94
N THR A 10 3.38 31.36 -12.83
CA THR A 10 3.52 29.92 -12.57
C THR A 10 2.45 29.16 -13.35
N ARG A 11 2.86 28.17 -14.15
CA ARG A 11 1.95 27.26 -14.89
C ARG A 11 1.67 25.96 -14.14
N ASN A 12 2.38 25.72 -13.03
CA ASN A 12 2.34 24.47 -12.28
C ASN A 12 1.69 24.74 -10.91
N GLY A 13 0.65 23.96 -10.58
CA GLY A 13 -0.09 24.06 -9.32
C GLY A 13 -1.20 23.02 -9.16
N ARG A 14 -1.19 21.97 -10.00
CA ARG A 14 -2.14 20.87 -9.94
C ARG A 14 -1.46 19.65 -9.36
N ASP A 15 -2.04 19.12 -8.30
CA ASP A 15 -1.70 17.82 -7.75
C ASP A 15 -2.98 17.04 -7.44
N SER A 16 -2.85 15.72 -7.38
CA SER A 16 -3.95 14.82 -7.06
C SER A 16 -4.10 14.67 -5.55
N ASN A 17 -5.31 14.32 -5.09
CA ASN A 17 -5.52 13.99 -3.69
C ASN A 17 -4.70 12.75 -3.27
N ALA A 18 -4.20 12.75 -2.04
CA ALA A 18 -3.50 11.60 -1.47
C ALA A 18 -4.44 10.39 -1.32
N GLN A 19 -4.02 9.25 -1.84
CA GLN A 19 -4.83 8.02 -1.92
C GLN A 19 -4.74 7.13 -0.68
N ARG A 20 -4.01 7.55 0.37
CA ARG A 20 -3.81 6.80 1.63
C ARG A 20 -3.35 5.36 1.42
N LEU A 21 -2.47 5.14 0.45
CA LEU A 21 -1.79 3.86 0.23
C LEU A 21 -0.89 3.49 1.42
N GLY A 22 -0.37 2.27 1.43
CA GLY A 22 0.55 1.75 2.43
C GLY A 22 -0.01 0.59 3.25
N VAL A 23 0.84 0.13 4.16
CA VAL A 23 0.54 -0.95 5.11
C VAL A 23 -0.51 -0.50 6.13
N LYS A 24 -1.46 -1.39 6.43
CA LYS A 24 -2.56 -1.18 7.38
C LYS A 24 -2.45 -2.09 8.60
N ALA A 25 -1.93 -3.30 8.42
CA ALA A 25 -1.59 -4.21 9.50
C ALA A 25 -0.10 -4.59 9.42
N PHE A 26 0.62 -4.42 10.52
CA PHE A 26 2.06 -4.66 10.60
C PHE A 26 2.37 -6.08 11.08
N ASP A 27 3.64 -6.48 11.01
CA ASP A 27 4.11 -7.80 11.45
C ASP A 27 3.64 -8.11 12.89
N GLY A 28 3.10 -9.30 13.11
CA GLY A 28 2.59 -9.76 14.41
C GLY A 28 1.19 -9.29 14.78
N THR A 29 0.56 -8.42 13.98
CA THR A 29 -0.81 -7.97 14.23
C THR A 29 -1.80 -9.10 14.00
N ALA A 30 -2.70 -9.34 14.97
CA ALA A 30 -3.82 -10.27 14.80
C ALA A 30 -4.87 -9.66 13.87
N VAL A 31 -5.27 -10.41 12.85
CA VAL A 31 -6.25 -10.00 11.84
C VAL A 31 -7.33 -11.07 11.69
N THR A 32 -8.53 -10.63 11.34
CA THR A 32 -9.66 -11.51 11.01
C THR A 32 -9.70 -11.76 9.50
N THR A 33 -10.47 -12.76 9.07
CA THR A 33 -10.75 -12.95 7.64
C THR A 33 -11.35 -11.67 7.02
N GLY A 34 -10.88 -11.30 5.84
CA GLY A 34 -11.31 -10.12 5.10
C GLY A 34 -10.60 -8.82 5.49
N SER A 35 -9.78 -8.80 6.55
CA SER A 35 -9.04 -7.61 6.95
C SER A 35 -8.03 -7.19 5.88
N ILE A 36 -7.94 -5.88 5.62
CA ILE A 36 -6.97 -5.31 4.67
C ILE A 36 -5.60 -5.20 5.34
N ILE A 37 -4.57 -5.73 4.69
CA ILE A 37 -3.19 -5.70 5.19
C ILE A 37 -2.39 -4.58 4.52
N ILE A 38 -2.51 -4.43 3.19
CA ILE A 38 -1.79 -3.39 2.43
C ILE A 38 -2.68 -2.85 1.31
N ARG A 39 -2.77 -1.53 1.20
CA ARG A 39 -3.26 -0.86 -0.02
C ARG A 39 -2.08 -0.41 -0.85
N GLN A 40 -1.95 -0.87 -2.09
CA GLN A 40 -0.81 -0.57 -2.94
C GLN A 40 -1.25 -0.24 -4.36
N ARG A 41 -0.29 0.18 -5.20
CA ARG A 41 -0.44 0.32 -6.64
C ARG A 41 0.65 -0.50 -7.28
N GLY A 42 0.27 -1.52 -8.03
CA GLY A 42 1.16 -2.62 -8.37
C GLY A 42 1.50 -3.49 -7.14
N THR A 43 2.13 -4.63 -7.40
CA THR A 43 2.49 -5.61 -6.38
C THR A 43 3.88 -5.36 -5.81
N ALA A 44 4.01 -4.33 -4.97
CA ALA A 44 5.23 -4.12 -4.19
C ALA A 44 5.44 -5.26 -3.16
N PHE A 45 4.33 -5.69 -2.56
CA PHE A 45 4.23 -6.92 -1.79
C PHE A 45 3.33 -7.91 -2.52
N HIS A 46 3.70 -9.18 -2.46
CA HIS A 46 2.97 -10.27 -3.10
C HIS A 46 2.17 -11.05 -2.06
N PRO A 47 1.03 -11.64 -2.46
CA PRO A 47 0.28 -12.53 -1.58
C PRO A 47 1.11 -13.78 -1.28
N GLY A 48 1.18 -14.13 0.00
CA GLY A 48 1.71 -15.39 0.48
C GLY A 48 0.58 -16.33 0.92
N ARG A 49 0.85 -17.14 1.95
CA ARG A 49 -0.11 -18.06 2.56
C ARG A 49 -1.25 -17.28 3.22
N ASN A 50 -2.49 -17.70 2.94
CA ASN A 50 -3.71 -17.14 3.51
C ASN A 50 -3.93 -15.63 3.21
N VAL A 51 -3.31 -15.11 2.15
CA VAL A 51 -3.49 -13.72 1.71
C VAL A 51 -4.01 -13.71 0.27
N GLY A 52 -5.07 -12.94 0.03
CA GLY A 52 -5.64 -12.69 -1.28
C GLY A 52 -5.18 -11.35 -1.85
N ILE A 53 -5.29 -11.20 -3.17
CA ILE A 53 -5.05 -9.95 -3.89
C ILE A 53 -6.35 -9.47 -4.55
N GLY A 54 -6.70 -8.20 -4.33
CA GLY A 54 -7.85 -7.55 -4.95
C GLY A 54 -7.54 -7.05 -6.37
N LYS A 55 -8.57 -6.62 -7.10
CA LYS A 55 -8.42 -6.02 -8.45
C LYS A 55 -7.52 -4.78 -8.47
N ASP A 56 -7.46 -4.05 -7.36
CA ASP A 56 -6.67 -2.83 -7.19
C ASP A 56 -5.31 -3.08 -6.52
N ASP A 57 -4.83 -4.33 -6.53
CA ASP A 57 -3.61 -4.84 -5.89
C ASP A 57 -3.60 -4.83 -4.35
N THR A 58 -4.74 -4.49 -3.71
CA THR A 58 -4.87 -4.54 -2.25
C THR A 58 -4.70 -5.97 -1.73
N LEU A 59 -3.86 -6.16 -0.71
CA LEU A 59 -3.71 -7.44 -0.03
C LEU A 59 -4.65 -7.54 1.17
N PHE A 60 -5.35 -8.67 1.29
CA PHE A 60 -6.32 -8.93 2.35
C PHE A 60 -6.23 -10.35 2.90
N ALA A 61 -6.71 -10.55 4.12
CA ALA A 61 -6.69 -11.81 4.83
C ALA A 61 -7.75 -12.80 4.32
N LEU A 62 -7.35 -14.05 4.04
CA LEU A 62 -8.28 -15.15 3.73
C LEU A 62 -8.62 -16.01 4.94
N ALA A 63 -7.78 -15.97 5.98
CA ALA A 63 -7.97 -16.69 7.24
C ALA A 63 -7.60 -15.77 8.43
N PRO A 64 -8.15 -16.02 9.63
CA PRO A 64 -7.71 -15.31 10.83
C PRO A 64 -6.31 -15.78 11.24
N GLY A 65 -5.56 -14.88 11.90
CA GLY A 65 -4.22 -15.20 12.41
C GLY A 65 -3.36 -13.95 12.52
N LYS A 66 -2.04 -14.14 12.54
CA LYS A 66 -1.06 -13.05 12.64
C LYS A 66 -0.38 -12.76 11.32
N VAL A 67 -0.27 -11.49 10.98
CA VAL A 67 0.43 -11.03 9.77
C VAL A 67 1.92 -11.33 9.89
N LYS A 68 2.50 -11.95 8.87
CA LYS A 68 3.94 -12.15 8.73
C LYS A 68 4.47 -11.59 7.42
N PHE A 69 5.42 -10.68 7.50
CA PHE A 69 6.17 -10.21 6.33
C PHE A 69 7.36 -11.13 6.07
N GLY A 70 7.60 -11.43 4.80
CA GLY A 70 8.67 -12.33 4.39
C GLY A 70 9.31 -11.94 3.06
N PHE A 71 10.40 -12.64 2.73
CA PHE A 71 11.09 -12.52 1.45
C PHE A 71 11.37 -13.92 0.90
N ARG A 72 10.95 -14.19 -0.34
CA ARG A 72 11.15 -15.49 -1.00
C ARG A 72 11.29 -15.28 -2.50
N GLY A 73 12.29 -15.93 -3.10
CA GLY A 73 12.50 -15.89 -4.56
C GLY A 73 12.62 -14.48 -5.14
N GLY A 74 13.29 -13.56 -4.43
CA GLY A 74 13.47 -12.18 -4.89
C GLY A 74 12.26 -11.26 -4.68
N ARG A 75 11.16 -11.76 -4.10
CA ARG A 75 9.92 -11.00 -3.88
C ARG A 75 9.65 -10.80 -2.40
N LYS A 76 9.08 -9.65 -2.05
CA LYS A 76 8.51 -9.40 -0.72
C LYS A 76 7.10 -9.98 -0.67
N LEU A 77 6.79 -10.76 0.35
CA LEU A 77 5.50 -11.42 0.53
C LEU A 77 4.88 -11.09 1.88
N VAL A 78 3.58 -11.32 1.96
CA VAL A 78 2.81 -11.25 3.20
C VAL A 78 2.07 -12.56 3.39
N ASP A 79 2.33 -13.23 4.49
CA ASP A 79 1.65 -14.44 4.94
C ASP A 79 0.74 -14.11 6.13
N ILE A 80 -0.29 -14.92 6.35
CA ILE A 80 -0.99 -15.00 7.64
C ILE A 80 -0.71 -16.35 8.25
N ILE A 81 -0.05 -16.33 9.41
CA ILE A 81 0.20 -17.49 10.23
C ILE A 81 -1.05 -17.70 11.09
N ALA A 82 -1.78 -18.79 10.82
CA ALA A 82 -2.87 -19.21 11.67
C ALA A 82 -2.33 -19.50 13.08
N GLU A 83 -2.99 -18.96 14.10
CA GLU A 83 -2.83 -19.44 15.48
C GLU A 83 -3.65 -20.72 15.69
#